data_AF-A0A537LJP3-F1
#
_entry.id   AF-A0A537LJP3-F1
#
_cell.length_a   1.000
_cell.length_b   1.000
_cell.length_c   1.000
_cell.angle_alpha   90.00
_cell.angle_beta   90.00
_cell.angle_gamma   90.00
#
_symmetry.space_group_name_H-M   'P 1'
#
loop_
_entity.id
_entity.type
_entity.pdbx_description
1 polymer ?
#
loop_
_entity_poly.entity_id
_entity_poly.type
_entity_poly.pdbx_seq_one_letter_code
_entity_poly.pdbx_strand_id
1 'polypeptide(L)'
;MGRLGLAGFGAVVFTSGFRPDYTRWVRFPSAFDDVGFPIQTDGSSTVIQGVHFMGVHFQRKRRSATFLGVAEDAVVLAERIVTRKRSM
;
A
#
# COMPACT_ATOMS: atom_id res chain seq x y z
N MET A 1 -29.79 10.81 14.72
CA MET A 1 -28.93 11.27 13.59
C MET A 1 -29.70 12.33 12.83
N GLY A 2 -29.25 13.59 12.81
CA GLY A 2 -29.95 14.69 12.12
C GLY A 2 -29.71 14.65 10.60
N ARG A 3 -30.71 15.04 9.81
CA ARG A 3 -30.63 15.12 8.34
C ARG A 3 -30.11 16.50 7.94
N LEU A 4 -29.02 16.57 7.18
CA LEU A 4 -28.48 17.83 6.65
C LEU A 4 -29.23 18.23 5.38
N GLY A 5 -29.80 19.44 5.35
CA GLY A 5 -30.42 20.00 4.15
C GLY A 5 -29.37 20.43 3.13
N LEU A 6 -29.41 19.86 1.92
CA LEU A 6 -28.38 20.10 0.90
C LEU A 6 -28.68 21.26 -0.06
N ALA A 7 -29.89 21.84 0.00
CA ALA A 7 -30.37 22.84 -0.96
C ALA A 7 -29.55 24.15 -1.03
N GLY A 8 -28.71 24.42 -0.02
CA GLY A 8 -27.83 25.60 0.01
C GLY A 8 -26.40 25.37 -0.51
N PHE A 9 -26.04 24.15 -0.92
CA PHE A 9 -24.68 23.83 -1.38
C PHE A 9 -24.64 23.72 -2.92
N GLY A 10 -23.77 24.50 -3.57
CA GLY A 10 -23.59 24.46 -5.03
C GLY A 10 -22.65 23.35 -5.53
N ALA A 11 -21.77 22.84 -4.67
CA ALA A 11 -20.85 21.75 -5.01
C ALA A 11 -20.37 21.02 -3.75
N VAL A 12 -19.94 19.76 -3.92
CA VAL A 12 -19.25 18.96 -2.91
C VAL A 12 -17.95 18.46 -3.52
N VAL A 13 -16.83 18.67 -2.82
CA VAL A 13 -15.51 18.20 -3.25
C VAL A 13 -15.04 17.11 -2.29
N PHE A 14 -14.82 15.91 -2.82
CA PHE A 14 -14.30 14.79 -2.05
C PHE A 14 -12.77 14.84 -2.01
N THR A 15 -12.20 15.16 -0.84
CA THR A 15 -10.75 15.15 -0.57
C THR A 15 -10.34 13.99 0.34
N SER A 16 -11.15 12.93 0.39
CA SER A 16 -10.96 11.75 1.24
C SER A 16 -9.95 10.72 0.72
N GLY A 17 -9.19 11.06 -0.33
CA GLY A 17 -8.13 10.22 -0.89
C GLY A 17 -8.61 9.17 -1.88
N PHE A 18 -7.78 8.14 -2.07
CA PHE A 18 -8.00 7.03 -3.00
C PHE A 18 -7.74 5.69 -2.30
N ARG A 19 -8.22 4.59 -2.89
CA ARG A 19 -7.90 3.23 -2.46
C ARG A 19 -6.89 2.60 -3.42
N PRO A 20 -5.99 1.72 -2.92
CA PRO A 20 -5.15 0.93 -3.81
C PRO A 20 -6.00 -0.04 -4.65
N ASP A 21 -5.52 -0.36 -5.84
CA ASP A 21 -6.21 -1.25 -6.79
C ASP A 21 -5.29 -2.39 -7.25
N TYR A 22 -4.56 -2.97 -6.30
CA TYR A 22 -3.61 -4.05 -6.59
C TYR A 22 -4.29 -5.32 -7.11
N THR A 23 -5.50 -5.61 -6.62
CA THR A 23 -6.23 -6.86 -6.86
C THR A 23 -6.62 -7.07 -8.34
N ARG A 24 -6.71 -5.99 -9.12
CA ARG A 24 -7.08 -6.05 -10.55
C ARG A 24 -5.92 -6.42 -11.48
N TRP A 25 -4.68 -6.29 -11.05
CA TRP A 25 -3.51 -6.54 -11.90
C TRP A 25 -2.49 -7.51 -11.31
N VAL A 26 -2.50 -7.73 -9.99
CA VAL A 26 -1.67 -8.74 -9.33
C VAL A 26 -2.45 -10.05 -9.24
N ARG A 27 -1.88 -11.14 -9.76
CA ARG A 27 -2.51 -12.48 -9.82
C ARG A 27 -2.49 -13.24 -8.48
N PHE A 28 -2.40 -12.52 -7.36
CA PHE A 28 -2.35 -13.08 -6.01
C PHE A 28 -3.40 -12.40 -5.11
N PRO A 29 -4.69 -12.74 -5.25
CA PRO A 29 -5.75 -12.07 -4.50
C PRO A 29 -5.59 -12.21 -2.99
N SER A 30 -5.04 -13.32 -2.49
CA SER A 30 -4.76 -13.54 -1.07
C SER A 30 -3.62 -12.68 -0.50
N ALA A 31 -2.90 -11.92 -1.34
CA ALA A 31 -1.83 -11.04 -0.87
C ALA A 31 -2.35 -9.70 -0.31
N PHE A 32 -3.66 -9.46 -0.33
CA PHE A 32 -4.28 -8.19 0.04
C PHE A 32 -5.32 -8.39 1.15
N ASP A 33 -5.51 -7.37 1.98
CA ASP A 33 -6.58 -7.31 2.97
C ASP A 33 -7.95 -6.92 2.36
N ASP A 34 -8.98 -6.89 3.21
CA ASP A 34 -10.36 -6.58 2.79
C ASP A 34 -10.54 -5.18 2.18
N VAL A 35 -9.58 -4.27 2.38
CA VAL A 35 -9.58 -2.91 1.83
C VAL A 35 -8.59 -2.73 0.68
N GLY A 36 -7.94 -3.82 0.25
CA GLY A 36 -7.08 -3.89 -0.93
C GLY A 36 -5.62 -3.51 -0.68
N PHE A 37 -5.20 -3.31 0.58
CA PHE A 37 -3.80 -3.05 0.91
C PHE A 37 -2.99 -4.35 0.97
N PRO A 38 -1.71 -4.35 0.57
CA PRO A 38 -0.87 -5.54 0.65
C PRO A 38 -0.63 -5.98 2.09
N ILE A 39 -0.79 -7.27 2.34
CA ILE A 39 -0.40 -7.91 3.60
C ILE A 39 1.11 -8.15 3.56
N GLN A 40 1.86 -7.36 4.33
CA GLN A 40 3.31 -7.27 4.23
C GLN A 40 3.98 -6.88 5.55
N THR A 41 5.25 -7.23 5.68
CA THR A 41 6.17 -6.68 6.68
C THR A 41 7.37 -6.06 5.97
N ASP A 42 7.59 -4.76 6.16
CA ASP A 42 8.66 -3.97 5.52
C ASP A 42 8.81 -4.18 4.00
N GLY A 43 7.69 -4.18 3.28
CA GLY A 43 7.59 -4.37 1.85
C GLY A 43 7.61 -5.83 1.39
N SER A 44 7.79 -6.82 2.26
CA SER A 44 7.79 -8.24 1.86
C SER A 44 6.45 -8.88 2.20
N SER A 45 5.82 -9.55 1.23
CA SER A 45 4.57 -10.26 1.50
C SER A 45 4.80 -11.35 2.55
N THR A 46 3.88 -11.45 3.51
CA THR A 46 3.86 -12.55 4.49
C THR A 46 2.99 -13.72 4.02
N VAL A 47 2.25 -13.55 2.92
CA VAL A 47 1.32 -14.55 2.38
C VAL A 47 1.90 -15.23 1.14
N ILE A 48 2.54 -14.48 0.23
CA ILE A 48 3.07 -15.01 -1.03
C ILE A 48 4.58 -14.88 -1.06
N GLN A 49 5.27 -16.02 -1.03
CA GLN A 49 6.72 -16.06 -1.01
C GLN A 49 7.32 -15.44 -2.28
N GLY A 50 8.28 -14.52 -2.10
CA GLY A 50 8.97 -13.84 -3.21
C GLY A 50 8.19 -12.67 -3.83
N VAL A 51 7.01 -12.35 -3.31
CA VAL A 51 6.30 -11.11 -3.66
C VAL A 51 6.71 -9.99 -2.73
N HIS A 52 6.99 -8.84 -3.33
CA HIS A 52 7.43 -7.65 -2.63
C HIS A 52 6.65 -6.43 -3.14
N PHE A 53 6.37 -5.50 -2.23
CA PHE A 53 5.61 -4.27 -2.46
C PHE A 53 6.45 -3.05 -2.08
N MET A 54 6.26 -1.96 -2.79
CA MET A 54 7.03 -0.74 -2.63
C MET A 54 6.13 0.49 -2.77
N GLY A 55 6.39 1.52 -1.97
CA GLY A 55 5.63 2.76 -2.01
C GLY A 55 4.23 2.66 -1.42
N VAL A 56 3.97 1.65 -0.57
CA VAL A 56 2.66 1.46 0.07
C VAL A 56 2.46 2.50 1.17
N HIS A 57 1.24 3.03 1.30
CA HIS A 57 0.89 3.89 2.43
C HIS A 57 1.19 3.17 3.75
N PHE A 58 1.96 3.83 4.62
CA PHE A 58 2.40 3.27 5.90
C PHE A 58 3.14 1.93 5.80
N GLN A 59 3.86 1.67 4.69
CA GLN A 59 4.63 0.43 4.51
C GLN A 59 5.59 0.15 5.67
N ARG A 60 6.47 1.11 5.98
CA ARG A 60 7.30 1.14 7.19
C ARG A 60 7.11 2.42 7.97
N LYS A 61 6.89 3.53 7.26
CA LYS A 61 6.81 4.89 7.79
C LYS A 61 5.68 5.63 7.11
N ARG A 62 5.20 6.72 7.72
CA ARG A 62 4.19 7.60 7.10
C ARG A 62 4.59 8.10 5.72
N ARG A 63 5.88 8.39 5.52
CA ARG A 63 6.44 8.90 4.27
C ARG A 63 6.71 7.84 3.21
N SER A 64 6.46 6.55 3.47
CA SER A 64 6.80 5.45 2.55
C SER A 64 6.20 5.60 1.15
N ALA A 65 5.01 6.20 1.04
CA ALA A 65 4.33 6.44 -0.23
C ALA A 65 4.72 7.78 -0.91
N THR A 66 5.70 8.51 -0.40
CA THR A 66 6.14 9.79 -1.00
C THR A 66 7.43 9.60 -1.77
N PHE A 67 7.64 10.44 -2.79
CA PHE A 67 8.83 10.39 -3.64
C PHE A 67 10.16 10.43 -2.85
N LEU A 68 10.23 11.25 -1.80
CA LEU A 68 11.44 11.34 -0.96
C LEU A 68 11.49 10.28 0.14
N GLY A 69 10.34 9.80 0.63
CA GLY A 69 10.30 8.87 1.75
C GLY A 69 10.44 7.40 1.37
N VAL A 70 10.25 7.07 0.08
CA VAL A 70 10.32 5.72 -0.48
C VAL A 70 11.76 5.17 -0.50
N ALA A 71 12.78 6.03 -0.60
CA ALA A 71 14.17 5.61 -0.82
C ALA A 71 14.71 4.68 0.28
N GLU A 72 14.50 5.03 1.55
CA GLU A 72 14.96 4.22 2.68
C GLU A 72 14.31 2.83 2.71
N ASP A 73 13.05 2.73 2.27
CA ASP A 73 12.31 1.47 2.21
C ASP A 73 12.85 0.57 1.09
N ALA A 74 13.35 1.17 0.01
CA ALA A 74 13.91 0.44 -1.13
C ALA A 74 15.22 -0.25 -0.74
N VAL A 75 16.04 0.42 0.09
CA VAL A 75 17.29 -0.14 0.63
C VAL A 75 16.98 -1.43 1.41
N VAL A 76 16.06 -1.37 2.36
CA VAL A 76 15.70 -2.55 3.18
C VAL A 76 15.11 -3.67 2.35
N LEU A 77 14.27 -3.35 1.37
CA LEU A 77 13.68 -4.36 0.50
C LEU A 77 14.74 -5.02 -0.41
N ALA A 78 15.66 -4.24 -0.95
CA ALA A 78 16.77 -4.73 -1.77
C ALA A 78 17.69 -5.68 -0.97
N GLU A 79 18.06 -5.31 0.25
CA GLU A 79 18.86 -6.15 1.15
C GLU A 79 18.19 -7.51 1.42
N ARG A 80 16.87 -7.50 1.64
CA ARG A 80 16.08 -8.73 1.84
C ARG A 80 16.06 -9.63 0.60
N ILE A 81 15.84 -9.04 -0.57
CA ILE A 81 15.82 -9.77 -1.85
C ILE A 81 17.18 -10.43 -2.10
N VAL A 82 18.28 -9.69 -1.90
CA VAL A 82 19.65 -10.21 -2.08
C VAL A 82 19.95 -11.33 -1.08
N THR A 83 19.61 -11.15 0.19
CA THR A 83 19.83 -12.17 1.23
C THR A 83 19.09 -13.46 0.90
N ARG A 84 17.81 -13.37 0.50
CA ARG A 84 17.02 -14.54 0.11
C ARG A 84 17.62 -15.27 -1.09
N LYS A 85 18.09 -14.55 -2.11
CA LYS A 85 18.73 -15.14 -3.30
C LYS A 85 19.99 -15.95 -2.95
N ARG A 86 20.71 -15.58 -1.89
CA ARG A 86 21.93 -16.30 -1.44
C ARG A 86 21.63 -17.54 -0.60
N SER A 87 20.41 -17.66 -0.07
CA SER A 87 19.96 -18.80 0.75
C SER A 87 19.17 -19.83 -0.05
N MET A 88 18.93 -19.60 -1.33
CA MET A 88 18.38 -20.56 -2.29
C MET A 88 19.51 -21.21 -3.08
#